data_AF-A0A5C3KP80-F1
#
_entry.id   AF-A0A5C3KP80-F1
#
_cell.length_a   1.000
_cell.length_b   1.000
_cell.length_c   1.000
_cell.angle_alpha   90.00
_cell.angle_beta   90.00
_cell.angle_gamma   90.00
#
_symmetry.space_group_name_H-M   'P 1'
#
loop_
_entity.id
_entity.type
_entity.pdbx_description
1 polymer ?
#
loop_
_entity_poly.entity_id
_entity_poly.type
_entity_poly.pdbx_seq_one_letter_code
_entity_poly.pdbx_strand_id
1 'polypeptide(L)' 'VTLNEQAAIFLYMCRTGLSVQHVGERFQRSNETITIYFCKILHAISLGPFYNKY' A
#
# COMPACT_ATOMS: atom_id res chain seq x y z
N VAL A 1 -10.21 -4.29 -6.93
CA VAL A 1 -8.77 -4.11 -6.65
C VAL A 1 -8.23 -5.42 -6.14
N THR A 2 -7.18 -5.93 -6.76
CA THR A 2 -6.56 -7.21 -6.37
C THR A 2 -5.53 -7.01 -5.25
N LEU A 3 -5.12 -8.08 -4.55
CA LEU A 3 -4.06 -8.01 -3.55
C LEU A 3 -2.74 -7.50 -4.15
N ASN A 4 -2.44 -7.91 -5.37
CA ASN A 4 -1.24 -7.49 -6.11
C ASN A 4 -1.25 -5.99 -6.42
N GLU A 5 -2.41 -5.41 -6.75
CA GLU A 5 -2.56 -3.97 -6.99
C GLU A 5 -2.30 -3.17 -5.70
N GLN A 6 -2.81 -3.65 -4.55
CA GLN A 6 -2.53 -3.03 -3.24
C GLN A 6 -1.05 -3.12 -2.86
N ALA A 7 -0.43 -4.28 -3.07
CA ALA A 7 1.00 -4.48 -2.81
C ALA A 7 1.88 -3.62 -3.74
N ALA A 8 1.50 -3.47 -5.02
CA ALA A 8 2.19 -2.60 -5.97
C ALA A 8 2.11 -1.13 -5.55
N ILE A 9 0.94 -0.66 -5.12
CA ILE A 9 0.76 0.70 -4.58
C ILE A 9 1.62 0.92 -3.34
N PHE A 10 1.62 -0.04 -2.41
CA PHE A 10 2.44 0.01 -1.19
C PHE A 10 3.94 0.11 -1.51
N LEU A 11 4.47 -0.81 -2.33
CA LEU A 11 5.87 -0.83 -2.73
C LEU A 11 6.25 0.43 -3.52
N TYR A 12 5.36 0.91 -4.37
CA TYR A 12 5.56 2.14 -5.14
C TYR A 12 5.67 3.36 -4.21
N MET A 13 4.81 3.48 -3.20
CA MET A 13 4.91 4.54 -2.20
C MET A 13 6.18 4.44 -1.36
N CYS A 14 6.55 3.24 -0.90
CA CYS A 14 7.80 3.03 -0.16
C CYS A 14 9.04 3.39 -1.00
N ARG A 15 9.04 3.08 -2.30
CA ARG A 15 10.18 3.34 -3.20
C ARG A 15 10.30 4.81 -3.61
N THR A 16 9.17 5.48 -3.83
CA THR A 16 9.16 6.84 -4.39
C THR A 16 9.02 7.94 -3.35
N GLY A 17 8.56 7.61 -2.14
CA GLY A 17 8.31 8.60 -1.07
C GLY A 17 7.25 9.63 -1.44
N LEU A 18 6.45 9.37 -2.48
CA LEU A 18 5.42 10.31 -2.94
C LEU A 18 4.25 10.36 -1.95
N SER A 19 3.64 11.54 -1.85
CA SER A 19 2.42 11.72 -1.07
C SER A 19 1.25 10.93 -1.69
N VAL A 20 0.28 10.60 -0.84
CA VAL A 20 -0.95 9.89 -1.20
C VAL A 20 -1.69 10.58 -2.36
N GLN A 21 -1.61 11.90 -2.46
CA GLN A 21 -2.24 12.68 -3.54
C GLN A 21 -1.67 12.33 -4.92
N HIS A 22 -0.34 12.39 -5.07
CA HIS A 22 0.33 12.05 -6.33
C HIS A 22 0.11 10.58 -6.72
N VAL A 23 0.03 9.70 -5.72
CA VAL A 23 -0.23 8.27 -5.94
C VAL A 23 -1.68 8.08 -6.36
N GLY A 24 -2.63 8.77 -5.72
CA GLY A 24 -4.04 8.77 -6.12
C GLY A 24 -4.25 9.23 -7.56
N GLU A 25 -3.57 10.30 -7.97
CA GLU A 25 -3.58 10.81 -9.35
C GLU A 25 -3.05 9.76 -10.33
N ARG A 26 -1.89 9.13 -10.03
CA ARG A 26 -1.26 8.15 -10.91
C ARG A 26 -2.09 6.86 -11.06
N PHE A 27 -2.71 6.40 -9.97
CA PHE A 27 -3.49 5.15 -9.96
C PHE A 27 -4.98 5.39 -10.21
N GLN A 28 -5.40 6.64 -10.43
CA GLN A 28 -6.80 7.06 -10.58
C GLN A 28 -7.69 6.55 -9.44
N ARG A 29 -7.20 6.71 -8.20
CA ARG A 29 -7.91 6.34 -6.96
C ARG A 29 -8.05 7.54 -6.05
N SER A 30 -9.07 7.52 -5.20
CA SER A 30 -9.19 8.52 -4.14
C SER A 30 -8.07 8.37 -3.11
N ASN A 31 -7.66 9.49 -2.52
CA ASN A 31 -6.64 9.51 -1.46
C ASN A 31 -7.01 8.60 -0.29
N GLU A 32 -8.30 8.53 0.06
CA GLU A 32 -8.82 7.63 1.08
C GLU A 32 -8.57 6.16 0.72
N THR A 33 -8.85 5.77 -0.52
CA THR A 33 -8.62 4.40 -1.01
C THR A 33 -7.14 4.01 -0.95
N ILE A 34 -6.24 4.90 -1.40
CA ILE A 34 -4.79 4.67 -1.34
C ILE A 34 -4.30 4.51 0.10
N THR A 35 -4.81 5.35 1.02
CA THR A 35 -4.49 5.29 2.45
C THR A 35 -4.92 3.96 3.06
N ILE A 36 -6.14 3.49 2.74
CA ILE A 36 -6.67 2.20 3.21
C ILE A 36 -5.78 1.05 2.73
N TYR A 37 -5.34 1.06 1.47
CA TYR A 37 -4.47 0.01 0.92
C TYR A 37 -3.09 0.01 1.58
N PHE A 38 -2.51 1.18 1.79
CA PHE A 38 -1.25 1.31 2.50
C PHE A 38 -1.34 0.73 3.92
N CYS A 39 -2.35 1.14 4.69
CA CYS A 39 -2.55 0.67 6.06
C CYS A 39 -2.81 -0.83 6.13
N LYS A 40 -3.61 -1.39 5.21
CA LYS A 40 -3.86 -2.84 5.16
C LYS A 40 -2.59 -3.64 4.94
N ILE A 41 -1.79 -3.25 3.95
CA ILE A 41 -0.54 -3.94 3.63
C ILE A 41 0.46 -3.73 4.76
N LEU A 42 0.64 -2.50 5.26
CA LEU A 42 1.52 -2.20 6.38
C LEU A 42 1.16 -3.05 7.61
N HIS A 43 -0.12 -3.13 7.96
CA HIS A 43 -0.56 -3.93 9.10
C HIS A 43 -0.29 -5.42 8.88
N ALA A 44 -0.56 -5.95 7.67
CA ALA A 44 -0.29 -7.34 7.34
C ALA A 44 1.20 -7.71 7.42
N ILE A 45 2.10 -6.80 7.02
CA ILE A 45 3.56 -7.05 7.07
C ILE A 45 4.10 -6.81 8.49
N SER A 46 3.58 -5.81 9.21
CA SER A 46 3.97 -5.54 10.60
C SER A 46 3.43 -6.56 11.59
N LEU A 47 2.37 -7.29 11.22
CA LEU A 47 1.86 -8.38 12.04
C LEU A 47 2.90 -9.52 12.08
N GLY A 48 3.30 -9.87 13.30
CA GLY A 48 4.22 -10.97 13.62
C GLY A 48 4.03 -12.30 12.86
N PRO A 49 2.82 -12.76 12.46
CA PRO A 49 2.70 -13.96 11.63
C PRO A 49 3.41 -13.90 10.27
N PHE A 50 3.75 -12.73 9.74
CA PHE A 50 4.55 -12.65 8.51
C PHE A 50 6.00 -13.12 8.75
N TYR A 51 6.63 -12.63 9.82
CA TYR A 51 8.00 -12.99 10.19
C TYR A 51 8.11 -14.33 10.95
N ASN A 52 7.02 -14.80 11.56
CA ASN A 52 7.00 -16.12 12.20
C ASN A 52 6.83 -17.28 11.20
N LYS A 53 6.48 -16.99 9.95
CA LYS A 53 6.18 -18.00 8.93
C LYS A 53 7.24 -18.11 7.83
N TYR A 54 8.03 -17.05 7.61
CA TYR A 54 9.05 -16.94 6.56
C TYR A 54 10.35 -16.43 7.15
#